data_AF-Q8SVV5-F1
#
_entry.id   AF-Q8SVV5-F1
#
_cell.length_a   1.000
_cell.length_b   1.000
_cell.length_c   1.000
_cell.angle_alpha   90.00
_cell.angle_beta   90.00
_cell.angle_gamma   90.00
#
_symmetry.space_group_name_H-M   'P 1'
#
loop_
_entity.id
_entity.type
_entity.pdbx_description
1 polymer ?
#
loop_
_entity_poly.entity_id
_entity_poly.type
_entity_poly.pdbx_seq_one_letter_code
_entity_poly.pdbx_strand_id
1 'polypeptide(L)'
;MNRKIYKRNKKVVKLLSKIGFRSPYQIVVEETFIDAMNRDMLGLRDINDLFKSQPKLFITKCVYKKFKEAKRNHRKGISKYLEILNCNHKDVRNPLSCLRRVLRKSNKNHYILASNCQEITDLINVEKKIPAITCRGGTLIINADLQKVPLYSGFKTEADEKELSRLEALFPEDT
;
A
#
# COMPACT_ATOMS: atom_id res chain seq x y z
N MET A 1 -22.00 7.23 -8.25
CA MET A 1 -21.11 6.05 -8.06
C MET A 1 -21.36 5.03 -9.16
N ASN A 2 -20.35 4.70 -9.99
CA ASN A 2 -20.49 3.68 -11.03
C ASN A 2 -20.68 2.27 -10.42
N ARG A 3 -21.88 1.70 -10.53
CA ARG A 3 -22.26 0.43 -9.88
C ARG A 3 -21.38 -0.75 -10.30
N LYS A 4 -20.88 -0.76 -11.55
CA LYS A 4 -19.98 -1.82 -12.05
C LYS A 4 -18.63 -1.76 -11.34
N ILE A 5 -18.04 -0.57 -11.25
CA ILE A 5 -16.76 -0.35 -10.56
C ILE A 5 -16.88 -0.67 -9.08
N TYR A 6 -17.96 -0.21 -8.43
CA TYR A 6 -18.21 -0.51 -7.02
C TYR A 6 -18.26 -2.02 -6.74
N LYS A 7 -19.01 -2.79 -7.53
CA LYS A 7 -19.07 -4.26 -7.39
C LYS A 7 -17.69 -4.91 -7.59
N ARG A 8 -16.92 -4.45 -8.59
CA ARG A 8 -15.55 -4.93 -8.85
C ARG A 8 -14.64 -4.66 -7.65
N ASN A 9 -14.57 -3.42 -7.18
CA ASN A 9 -13.74 -3.04 -6.03
C ASN A 9 -14.12 -3.84 -4.77
N LYS A 10 -15.43 -3.97 -4.48
CA LYS A 10 -15.91 -4.80 -3.36
C LYS A 10 -15.43 -6.24 -3.44
N LYS A 11 -15.47 -6.84 -4.64
CA LYS A 11 -14.96 -8.20 -4.87
C LYS A 11 -13.44 -8.28 -4.65
N VAL A 12 -12.69 -7.30 -5.15
CA VAL A 12 -11.23 -7.21 -4.97
C VAL A 12 -10.86 -7.07 -3.50
N VAL A 13 -11.46 -6.14 -2.75
CA VAL A 13 -11.21 -5.96 -1.31
C VAL A 13 -11.51 -7.23 -0.52
N LYS A 14 -12.62 -7.91 -0.82
CA LYS A 14 -12.95 -9.21 -0.20
C LYS A 14 -11.91 -10.30 -0.50
N LEU A 15 -11.27 -10.26 -1.67
CA LEU A 15 -10.24 -11.22 -2.01
C LEU A 15 -8.91 -10.86 -1.35
N LEU A 16 -8.53 -9.57 -1.32
CA LEU A 16 -7.35 -9.06 -0.62
C LEU A 16 -7.30 -9.57 0.83
N SER A 17 -8.42 -9.54 1.57
CA SER A 17 -8.47 -10.04 2.94
C SER A 17 -8.20 -11.53 3.09
N LYS A 18 -8.56 -12.34 2.08
CA LYS A 18 -8.28 -13.79 2.07
C LYS A 18 -6.82 -14.12 1.80
N ILE A 19 -6.07 -13.20 1.19
CA ILE A 19 -4.67 -13.40 0.82
C ILE A 19 -3.70 -12.56 1.68
N GLY A 20 -4.09 -12.28 2.93
CA GLY A 20 -3.20 -11.69 3.94
C GLY A 20 -3.22 -10.17 4.04
N PHE A 21 -3.88 -9.44 3.14
CA PHE A 21 -4.06 -8.00 3.28
C PHE A 21 -5.17 -7.71 4.29
N ARG A 22 -4.80 -7.45 5.53
CA ARG A 22 -5.75 -7.28 6.65
C ARG A 22 -5.99 -5.81 6.97
N SER A 23 -7.13 -5.54 7.61
CA SER A 23 -7.40 -4.22 8.19
C SER A 23 -6.56 -4.01 9.46
N PRO A 24 -5.99 -2.82 9.70
CA PRO A 24 -6.02 -1.66 8.80
C PRO A 24 -5.13 -1.88 7.58
N TYR A 25 -5.71 -1.74 6.38
CA TYR A 25 -4.96 -1.90 5.12
C TYR A 25 -3.84 -0.86 5.06
N GLN A 26 -2.67 -1.25 4.54
CA GLN A 26 -1.51 -0.36 4.46
C GLN A 26 -1.35 0.14 3.03
N ILE A 27 -1.60 1.42 2.80
CA ILE A 27 -1.58 2.02 1.46
C ILE A 27 -0.36 2.94 1.34
N VAL A 28 0.56 2.63 0.43
CA VAL A 28 1.71 3.47 0.08
C VAL A 28 1.32 4.39 -1.07
N VAL A 29 1.25 5.68 -0.78
CA VAL A 29 0.78 6.74 -1.66
C VAL A 29 1.95 7.40 -2.40
N GLU A 30 1.81 7.49 -3.71
CA GLU A 30 2.67 8.22 -4.64
C GLU A 30 2.06 9.60 -4.96
N GLU A 31 2.90 10.58 -5.32
CA GLU A 31 2.51 11.98 -5.41
C GLU A 31 1.41 12.31 -6.44
N THR A 32 1.34 11.59 -7.57
CA THR A 32 0.35 11.82 -8.62
C THR A 32 -1.05 11.39 -8.19
N PHE A 33 -1.15 10.42 -7.28
CA PHE A 33 -2.43 10.02 -6.70
C PHE A 33 -3.01 11.12 -5.81
N ILE A 34 -2.16 11.81 -5.06
CA ILE A 34 -2.56 12.96 -4.24
C ILE A 34 -3.15 14.06 -5.12
N ASP A 35 -2.49 14.36 -6.25
CA ASP A 35 -2.99 15.37 -7.20
C ASP A 35 -4.35 14.97 -7.78
N ALA A 36 -4.49 13.70 -8.17
CA ALA A 36 -5.73 13.20 -8.75
C ALA A 36 -6.89 13.26 -7.74
N MET A 37 -6.65 12.87 -6.49
CA MET A 37 -7.63 12.99 -5.40
C MET A 37 -8.06 14.44 -5.18
N ASN A 38 -7.10 15.37 -5.13
CA ASN A 38 -7.39 16.79 -4.94
C ASN A 38 -8.17 17.38 -6.11
N ARG A 39 -7.77 17.07 -7.35
CA ARG A 39 -8.44 17.53 -8.58
C ARG A 39 -9.88 17.05 -8.63
N ASP A 40 -10.10 15.80 -8.27
CA ASP A 40 -11.42 15.17 -8.33
C ASP A 40 -12.23 15.37 -7.02
N MET A 41 -11.76 16.25 -6.12
CA MET A 41 -12.37 16.59 -4.82
C MET A 41 -12.66 15.40 -3.91
N LEU A 42 -11.84 14.35 -4.01
CA LEU A 42 -11.92 13.17 -3.16
C LEU A 42 -11.07 13.34 -1.89
N GLY A 43 -11.48 12.68 -0.81
CA GLY A 43 -10.83 12.74 0.48
C GLY A 43 -10.64 11.38 1.14
N LEU A 44 -10.31 11.43 2.44
CA LEU A 44 -10.11 10.22 3.24
C LEU A 44 -11.38 9.35 3.32
N ARG A 45 -12.57 9.98 3.32
CA ARG A 45 -13.85 9.26 3.34
C ARG A 45 -13.99 8.32 2.13
N ASP A 46 -13.61 8.75 0.94
CA ASP A 46 -13.69 7.93 -0.27
C ASP A 46 -12.78 6.70 -0.22
N ILE A 47 -11.60 6.84 0.39
CA ILE A 47 -10.69 5.71 0.65
C ILE A 47 -11.29 4.78 1.70
N ASN A 48 -11.84 5.32 2.78
CA ASN A 48 -12.49 4.51 3.82
C ASN A 48 -13.69 3.73 3.26
N ASP A 49 -14.47 4.36 2.39
CA ASP A 49 -15.62 3.75 1.72
C ASP A 49 -15.20 2.65 0.73
N LEU A 50 -14.08 2.84 0.04
CA LEU A 50 -13.51 1.84 -0.85
C LEU A 50 -13.19 0.54 -0.12
N PHE A 51 -12.58 0.64 1.06
CA PHE A 51 -12.16 -0.52 1.86
C PHE A 51 -13.17 -0.98 2.91
N LYS A 52 -14.22 -0.20 3.16
CA LYS A 52 -15.15 -0.38 4.29
C LYS A 52 -14.42 -0.56 5.63
N SER A 53 -13.34 0.21 5.80
CA SER A 53 -12.50 0.24 7.00
C SER A 53 -11.72 1.56 7.04
N GLN A 54 -10.74 1.69 7.94
CA GLN A 54 -9.85 2.86 8.00
C GLN A 54 -8.40 2.44 7.65
N PRO A 55 -8.02 2.45 6.36
CA PRO A 55 -6.65 2.16 5.95
C PRO A 55 -5.65 3.16 6.53
N LYS A 56 -4.44 2.68 6.85
CA LYS A 56 -3.30 3.54 7.12
C LYS A 56 -2.68 4.00 5.81
N LEU A 57 -2.47 5.30 5.68
CA LEU A 57 -1.88 5.90 4.49
C LEU A 57 -0.43 6.29 4.78
N PHE A 58 0.46 5.84 3.91
CA PHE A 58 1.89 6.05 4.04
C PHE A 58 2.43 6.78 2.81
N ILE A 59 3.47 7.58 2.99
CA ILE A 59 4.25 8.16 1.91
C ILE A 59 5.74 7.93 2.20
N THR A 60 6.51 7.50 1.20
CA THR A 60 7.94 7.28 1.43
C THR A 60 8.67 8.61 1.61
N LYS A 61 9.75 8.62 2.41
CA LYS A 61 10.58 9.83 2.61
C LYS A 61 11.05 10.45 1.28
N CYS A 62 11.44 9.65 0.29
CA CYS A 62 11.87 10.17 -1.02
C CYS A 62 10.72 10.83 -1.78
N VAL A 63 9.54 10.19 -1.83
CA VAL A 63 8.36 10.74 -2.50
C VAL A 63 7.87 12.02 -1.81
N TYR A 64 7.84 12.03 -0.47
CA TYR A 64 7.44 13.21 0.29
C TYR A 64 8.33 14.42 0.04
N LYS A 65 9.66 14.22 -0.07
CA LYS A 65 10.59 15.29 -0.39
C LYS A 65 10.31 15.90 -1.76
N LYS A 66 10.12 15.06 -2.79
CA LYS A 66 9.74 15.52 -4.15
C LYS A 66 8.40 16.26 -4.16
N PHE A 67 7.42 15.73 -3.43
CA PHE A 67 6.12 16.38 -3.27
C PHE A 67 6.26 17.78 -2.65
N LYS A 68 7.14 17.96 -1.66
CA LYS A 68 7.45 19.27 -1.07
C LYS A 68 8.22 20.20 -2.02
N GLU A 69 9.21 19.68 -2.75
CA GLU A 69 10.00 20.45 -3.73
C GLU A 69 9.10 21.02 -4.83
N ALA A 70 8.08 20.27 -5.25
CA ALA A 70 7.05 20.72 -6.19
C ALA A 70 6.08 21.77 -5.59
N LYS A 71 6.36 22.32 -4.40
CA LYS A 71 5.55 23.31 -3.66
C LYS A 71 4.08 22.89 -3.45
N ARG A 72 3.81 21.58 -3.41
CA ARG A 72 2.45 21.06 -3.20
C ARG A 72 2.05 21.19 -1.73
N ASN A 73 0.77 21.46 -1.49
CA ASN A 73 0.27 21.71 -0.15
C ASN A 73 0.03 20.39 0.62
N HIS A 74 0.98 20.04 1.49
CA HIS A 74 0.94 18.85 2.36
C HIS A 74 -0.06 18.93 3.52
N ARG A 75 -0.80 20.05 3.67
CA ARG A 75 -1.85 20.23 4.69
C ARG A 75 -3.26 20.12 4.12
N LYS A 76 -3.42 19.75 2.84
CA LYS A 76 -4.71 19.65 2.15
C LYS A 76 -5.07 18.21 1.76
N GLY A 77 -6.35 17.95 1.58
CA GLY A 77 -6.86 16.67 1.05
C GLY A 77 -6.41 15.47 1.88
N ILE A 78 -5.95 14.42 1.21
CA ILE A 78 -5.44 13.21 1.87
C ILE A 78 -4.03 13.38 2.44
N SER A 79 -3.27 14.40 1.98
CA SER A 79 -1.85 14.54 2.34
C SER A 79 -1.61 14.80 3.83
N LYS A 80 -2.57 15.42 4.52
CA LYS A 80 -2.52 15.66 5.97
C LYS A 80 -2.65 14.39 6.83
N TYR A 81 -3.04 13.27 6.24
CA TYR A 81 -3.20 11.99 6.93
C TYR A 81 -2.08 10.99 6.60
N LEU A 82 -1.08 11.40 5.80
CA LEU A 82 0.02 10.53 5.39
C LEU A 82 1.07 10.42 6.50
N GLU A 83 1.38 9.19 6.88
CA GLU A 83 2.52 8.87 7.74
C GLU A 83 3.78 8.63 6.90
N ILE A 84 4.95 9.03 7.40
CA ILE A 84 6.21 8.79 6.70
C ILE A 84 6.61 7.33 6.83
N LEU A 85 6.74 6.65 5.69
CA LEU A 85 7.35 5.33 5.59
C LEU A 85 8.85 5.45 5.30
N ASN A 86 9.68 4.90 6.19
CA ASN A 86 11.12 4.95 6.03
C ASN A 86 11.59 4.02 4.90
N CYS A 87 12.29 4.58 3.92
CA CYS A 87 12.77 3.87 2.73
C CYS A 87 14.27 3.52 2.78
N ASN A 88 15.00 3.90 3.85
CA ASN A 88 16.42 3.60 4.08
C ASN A 88 17.37 3.96 2.90
N HIS A 89 17.04 4.98 2.11
CA HIS A 89 17.94 5.54 1.10
C HIS A 89 18.82 6.63 1.73
N LYS A 90 20.12 6.63 1.42
CA LYS A 90 21.04 7.72 1.79
C LYS A 90 20.59 9.03 1.13
N ASP A 91 20.43 9.00 -0.19
CA ASP A 91 19.99 10.13 -1.01
C ASP A 91 18.52 10.03 -1.44
N VAL A 92 17.94 11.17 -1.81
CA VAL A 92 16.58 11.22 -2.37
C VAL A 92 16.58 10.56 -3.73
N ARG A 93 15.86 9.43 -3.85
CA ARG A 93 15.69 8.72 -5.13
C ARG A 93 14.44 9.19 -5.86
N ASN A 94 14.36 8.91 -7.15
CA ASN A 94 13.13 9.08 -7.90
C ASN A 94 12.01 8.16 -7.35
N PRO A 95 10.73 8.52 -7.52
CA PRO A 95 9.59 7.80 -6.95
C PRO A 95 9.59 6.32 -7.34
N LEU A 96 9.77 6.03 -8.64
CA LEU A 96 9.79 4.67 -9.15
C LEU A 96 10.88 3.82 -8.50
N SER A 97 12.12 4.30 -8.46
CA SER A 97 13.26 3.63 -7.84
C SER A 97 13.03 3.40 -6.34
N CYS A 98 12.51 4.42 -5.64
CA CYS A 98 12.21 4.32 -4.22
C CYS A 98 11.12 3.26 -3.94
N LEU A 99 10.00 3.36 -4.65
CA LEU A 99 8.86 2.46 -4.51
C LEU A 99 9.24 1.04 -4.93
N ARG A 100 10.09 0.86 -5.94
CA ARG A 100 10.63 -0.47 -6.27
C ARG A 100 11.45 -1.07 -5.11
N ARG A 101 12.20 -0.27 -4.34
CA ARG A 101 12.93 -0.81 -3.19
C ARG A 101 12.03 -1.09 -1.99
N VAL A 102 11.08 -0.20 -1.72
CA VAL A 102 10.16 -0.29 -0.56
C VAL A 102 9.15 -1.42 -0.77
N LEU A 103 8.50 -1.43 -1.93
CA LEU A 103 7.55 -2.45 -2.34
C LEU A 103 8.31 -3.63 -2.96
N ARG A 104 9.04 -4.41 -2.14
CA ARG A 104 9.84 -5.56 -2.60
C ARG A 104 8.97 -6.66 -3.20
N LYS A 105 9.57 -7.55 -4.00
CA LYS A 105 8.85 -8.63 -4.73
C LYS A 105 8.01 -9.53 -3.81
N SER A 106 8.46 -9.77 -2.58
CA SER A 106 7.72 -10.59 -1.61
C SER A 106 6.58 -9.87 -0.92
N ASN A 107 6.47 -8.54 -1.05
CA ASN A 107 5.49 -7.67 -0.38
C ASN A 107 5.10 -8.14 1.04
N LYS A 108 6.08 -8.46 1.90
CA LYS A 108 5.85 -9.13 3.20
C LYS A 108 4.88 -8.37 4.10
N ASN A 109 4.87 -7.04 3.95
CA ASN A 109 4.05 -6.13 4.74
C ASN A 109 2.67 -5.89 4.13
N HIS A 110 2.33 -6.55 3.01
CA HIS A 110 1.03 -6.45 2.35
C HIS A 110 0.64 -5.00 2.01
N TYR A 111 1.60 -4.24 1.47
CA TYR A 111 1.34 -2.89 1.01
C TYR A 111 0.49 -2.89 -0.26
N ILE A 112 -0.42 -1.93 -0.35
CA ILE A 112 -1.16 -1.57 -1.55
C ILE A 112 -0.57 -0.27 -2.08
N LEU A 113 -0.26 -0.20 -3.37
CA LEU A 113 0.22 1.04 -3.99
C LEU A 113 -0.98 1.93 -4.33
N ALA A 114 -0.88 3.24 -4.08
CA ALA A 114 -1.80 4.23 -4.64
C ALA A 114 -1.00 5.21 -5.51
N SER A 115 -1.20 5.14 -6.84
CA SER A 115 -0.44 5.92 -7.82
C SER A 115 -1.31 6.19 -9.04
N ASN A 116 -1.17 7.37 -9.64
CA ASN A 116 -1.76 7.70 -10.94
C ASN A 116 -0.73 7.71 -12.07
N CYS A 117 0.54 7.44 -11.76
CA CYS A 117 1.62 7.32 -12.73
C CYS A 117 1.60 5.90 -13.34
N GLN A 118 1.25 5.83 -14.62
CA GLN A 118 1.07 4.57 -15.35
C GLN A 118 2.36 3.73 -15.37
N GLU A 119 3.52 4.36 -15.56
CA GLU A 119 4.83 3.70 -15.51
C GLU A 119 5.07 3.00 -14.16
N ILE A 120 4.77 3.68 -13.06
CA ILE A 120 4.93 3.13 -11.71
C ILE A 120 3.95 1.98 -11.48
N THR A 121 2.67 2.16 -11.84
CA THR A 121 1.66 1.12 -11.63
C THR A 121 1.93 -0.10 -12.46
N ASP A 122 2.31 0.04 -13.73
CA ASP A 122 2.54 -1.09 -14.63
C ASP A 122 3.75 -1.87 -14.20
N LEU A 123 4.87 -1.18 -13.95
CA LEU A 123 6.09 -1.86 -13.55
C LEU A 123 5.92 -2.60 -12.22
N ILE A 124 5.32 -1.96 -11.21
CA ILE A 124 5.15 -2.58 -9.89
C ILE A 124 4.11 -3.70 -9.91
N ASN A 125 2.99 -3.51 -10.61
CA ASN A 125 1.96 -4.54 -10.72
C ASN A 125 2.45 -5.74 -11.54
N VAL A 126 3.17 -5.52 -12.65
CA VAL A 126 3.69 -6.60 -13.50
C VAL A 126 4.83 -7.35 -12.80
N GLU A 127 5.86 -6.65 -12.31
CA GLU A 127 7.05 -7.29 -11.75
C GLU A 127 6.80 -7.96 -10.40
N LYS A 128 5.86 -7.43 -9.61
CA LYS A 128 5.70 -7.80 -8.19
C LYS A 128 4.30 -8.16 -7.77
N LYS A 129 3.31 -8.05 -8.67
CA LYS A 129 1.92 -8.43 -8.41
C LYS A 129 1.31 -7.70 -7.20
N ILE A 130 1.73 -6.46 -6.99
CA ILE A 130 1.26 -5.64 -5.88
C ILE A 130 -0.03 -4.93 -6.30
N PRO A 131 -1.12 -5.03 -5.51
CA PRO A 131 -2.36 -4.31 -5.78
C PRO A 131 -2.12 -2.80 -5.87
N ALA A 132 -2.76 -2.16 -6.84
CA ALA A 132 -2.65 -0.73 -7.09
C ALA A 132 -4.02 -0.05 -7.12
N ILE A 133 -4.09 1.15 -6.55
CA ILE A 133 -5.25 2.04 -6.58
C ILE A 133 -4.93 3.22 -7.49
N THR A 134 -5.87 3.55 -8.37
CA THR A 134 -5.82 4.72 -9.24
C THR A 134 -7.08 5.58 -9.05
N CYS A 135 -6.97 6.90 -9.21
CA CYS A 135 -8.12 7.82 -9.22
C CYS A 135 -8.38 8.33 -10.64
N ARG A 136 -9.54 8.05 -11.22
CA ARG A 136 -9.91 8.52 -12.56
C ARG A 136 -11.34 9.07 -12.57
N GLY A 137 -11.49 10.37 -12.84
CA GLY A 137 -12.80 11.02 -12.98
C GLY A 137 -13.67 10.88 -11.74
N GLY A 138 -13.10 11.13 -10.56
CA GLY A 138 -13.80 11.01 -9.27
C GLY A 138 -14.13 9.58 -8.86
N THR A 139 -13.49 8.57 -9.48
CA THR A 139 -13.67 7.17 -9.11
C THR A 139 -12.35 6.51 -8.76
N LEU A 140 -12.30 5.87 -7.60
CA LEU A 140 -11.20 5.00 -7.20
C LEU A 140 -11.36 3.61 -7.82
N ILE A 141 -10.29 3.09 -8.41
CA ILE A 141 -10.27 1.77 -9.05
C ILE A 141 -9.10 0.97 -8.47
N ILE A 142 -9.40 -0.24 -7.98
CA ILE A 142 -8.38 -1.19 -7.54
C ILE A 142 -8.06 -2.14 -8.68
N ASN A 143 -6.80 -2.16 -9.09
CA ASN A 143 -6.24 -3.16 -9.98
C ASN A 143 -5.38 -4.14 -9.19
N ALA A 144 -5.68 -5.43 -9.29
CA ALA A 144 -4.92 -6.47 -8.62
C ALA A 144 -4.98 -7.74 -9.48
N ASP A 145 -3.81 -8.27 -9.83
CA ASP A 145 -3.70 -9.59 -10.45
C ASP A 145 -3.77 -10.67 -9.36
N LEU A 146 -5.00 -11.09 -9.06
CA LEU A 146 -5.30 -12.01 -7.96
C LEU A 146 -5.31 -13.48 -8.41
N GLN A 147 -4.91 -13.77 -9.65
CA GLN A 147 -5.02 -15.12 -10.23
C GLN A 147 -3.96 -16.10 -9.68
N LYS A 148 -2.88 -15.58 -9.10
CA LYS A 148 -1.76 -16.38 -8.57
C LYS A 148 -1.12 -15.77 -7.34
N VAL A 149 -1.88 -15.05 -6.51
CA VAL A 149 -1.33 -14.74 -5.18
C VAL A 149 -1.25 -16.09 -4.49
N PRO A 150 -0.04 -16.55 -4.04
CA PRO A 150 0.02 -17.74 -3.23
C PRO A 150 -0.98 -17.51 -2.11
N LEU A 151 -2.02 -18.34 -2.05
CA LEU A 151 -2.72 -18.52 -0.79
C LEU A 151 -1.58 -18.71 0.19
N TYR A 152 -1.51 -17.84 1.18
CA TYR A 152 -0.55 -17.99 2.27
C TYR A 152 -0.96 -19.20 3.13
N SER A 153 -1.30 -20.32 2.49
CA SER A 153 -1.59 -21.64 3.03
C SER A 153 -0.32 -22.35 3.51
N GLY A 154 0.84 -21.70 3.38
CA GLY A 154 2.12 -22.16 3.89
C GLY A 154 2.60 -21.44 5.16
N PHE A 155 1.83 -20.50 5.73
CA PHE A 155 2.15 -20.07 7.10
C PHE A 155 1.85 -21.25 8.02
N LYS A 156 2.91 -21.83 8.59
CA LYS A 156 2.78 -22.58 9.83
C LYS A 156 2.18 -21.61 10.86
N THR A 157 1.06 -22.00 11.45
CA THR A 157 0.48 -21.30 12.61
C THR A 157 1.35 -21.45 13.85
N GLU A 158 2.29 -22.40 13.79
CA GLU A 158 3.25 -22.72 14.82
C GLU A 158 4.61 -22.09 14.49
N ALA A 159 5.31 -21.64 15.52
CA ALA A 159 6.69 -21.19 15.42
C ALA A 159 7.58 -22.35 14.93
N ASP A 160 8.59 -22.04 14.11
CA ASP A 160 9.59 -23.05 13.74
C ASP A 160 10.60 -23.29 14.88
N GLU A 161 11.33 -24.40 14.82
CA GLU A 161 12.32 -24.76 15.86
C GLU A 161 13.35 -23.64 16.12
N LYS A 162 13.71 -22.86 15.10
CA LYS A 162 14.64 -21.73 15.26
C LYS A 162 14.01 -20.59 16.05
N GLU A 163 12.76 -20.29 15.78
CA GLU A 163 11.99 -19.28 16.50
C GLU A 163 11.71 -19.72 17.94
N LEU A 164 11.36 -20.99 18.16
CA LEU A 164 11.22 -21.59 19.51
C LEU A 164 12.53 -21.53 20.29
N SER A 165 13.64 -22.00 19.72
CA SER A 165 14.97 -21.95 20.37
C SER A 165 15.37 -20.51 20.71
N ARG A 166 15.01 -19.55 19.85
CA ARG A 166 15.28 -18.13 20.10
C ARG A 166 14.42 -17.56 21.23
N LEU A 167 13.16 -18.01 21.36
CA LEU A 167 12.28 -17.61 22.45
C LEU A 167 12.79 -18.16 23.79
N GLU A 168 13.18 -19.43 23.82
CA GLU A 168 13.78 -20.07 25.00
C GLU A 168 15.06 -19.34 25.45
N ALA A 169 15.93 -18.96 24.51
CA ALA A 169 17.15 -18.21 24.83
C ALA A 169 16.89 -16.77 25.34
N LEU A 170 15.75 -16.17 25.01
CA LEU A 170 15.38 -14.82 25.45
C LEU A 170 14.75 -14.80 26.85
N PHE A 171 14.15 -15.92 27.26
CA PHE A 171 13.50 -16.10 28.55
C PHE A 171 14.02 -17.38 29.22
N PRO A 172 15.31 -17.44 29.60
CA PRO A 172 15.78 -18.57 30.39
C PRO A 172 14.96 -18.65 31.68
N GLU A 173 14.47 -19.83 32.03
CA GLU A 173 13.80 -20.01 33.32
C GLU A 173 14.81 -19.71 34.42
N ASP A 174 14.48 -18.76 35.28
CA ASP A 174 15.26 -18.47 36.49
C ASP A 174 15.21 -19.71 37.39
N THR A 175 16.25 -20.56 37.31
CA THR A 175 16.52 -21.64 38.27
C THR A 175 17.20 -21.11 39.53
#